data_AF-W5JDI8-F1
#
_entry.id   AF-W5JDI8-F1
#
_cell.length_a   1.000
_cell.length_b   1.000
_cell.length_c   1.000
_cell.angle_alpha   90.00
_cell.angle_beta   90.00
_cell.angle_gamma   90.00
#
_symmetry.space_group_name_H-M   'P 1'
#
loop_
_entity.id
_entity.type
_entity.pdbx_description
1 polymer ?
#
loop_
_entity_poly.entity_id
_entity_poly.type
_entity_poly.pdbx_seq_one_letter_code
_entity_poly.pdbx_strand_id
1 'polypeptide(L)'
;MIRQFWGKYKVCIIFPALSLGAIWSDYNYTRQWKKQQLLEQQKQQQQLELHYLWGVLPLIGYGFGMFLDNKETERMTLFRDKSALYGRVLKEGEKPSWP
;
A
#
# COMPACT_ATOMS: atom_id res chain seq x y z
N MET A 1 7.81 -65.12 -19.38
CA MET A 1 8.46 -64.70 -18.12
C MET A 1 7.80 -63.47 -17.50
N ILE A 2 7.69 -62.34 -18.21
CA ILE A 2 7.13 -61.06 -17.68
C ILE A 2 5.66 -61.15 -17.21
N ARG A 3 4.78 -61.85 -17.94
CA ARG A 3 3.37 -62.05 -17.53
C ARG A 3 3.23 -62.76 -16.17
N GLN A 4 4.08 -63.76 -15.90
CA GLN A 4 4.07 -64.50 -14.63
C GLN A 4 4.60 -63.64 -13.47
N PHE A 5 5.59 -62.78 -13.74
CA PHE A 5 6.11 -61.80 -12.77
C PHE A 5 5.03 -60.79 -12.37
N TRP A 6 4.35 -60.20 -13.35
CA TRP A 6 3.24 -59.26 -13.10
C TRP A 6 2.09 -59.89 -12.31
N GLY A 7 1.77 -61.17 -12.57
CA GLY A 7 0.74 -61.88 -11.80
C GLY A 7 1.04 -61.99 -10.29
N LYS A 8 2.32 -62.11 -9.92
CA LYS A 8 2.77 -62.30 -8.54
C LYS A 8 3.01 -61.00 -7.78
N TYR A 9 3.58 -59.98 -8.45
CA TYR A 9 4.08 -58.78 -7.76
C TYR A 9 3.25 -57.51 -7.99
N LYS A 10 2.22 -57.54 -8.86
CA LYS A 10 1.39 -56.35 -9.16
C LYS A 10 0.85 -55.66 -7.91
N VAL A 11 0.39 -56.42 -6.90
CA VAL A 11 -0.18 -55.83 -5.67
C VAL A 11 0.90 -55.12 -4.86
N CYS A 12 2.06 -55.76 -4.64
CA CYS A 12 3.19 -55.17 -3.91
C CYS A 12 3.81 -53.95 -4.61
N ILE A 13 3.63 -53.80 -5.91
CA ILE A 13 4.14 -52.64 -6.65
C ILE A 13 3.08 -51.53 -6.70
N ILE A 14 1.84 -51.86 -7.05
CA ILE A 14 0.76 -50.88 -7.24
C ILE A 14 0.31 -50.29 -5.91
N PHE A 15 0.19 -51.10 -4.85
CA PHE A 15 -0.32 -50.61 -3.57
C PHE A 15 0.59 -49.53 -2.94
N PRO A 16 1.92 -49.73 -2.81
CA PRO A 16 2.80 -48.68 -2.29
C PRO A 16 2.90 -47.46 -3.21
N ALA A 17 2.84 -47.66 -4.53
CA ALA A 17 2.86 -46.56 -5.49
C ALA A 17 1.61 -45.67 -5.33
N LEU A 18 0.43 -46.26 -5.19
CA LEU A 18 -0.82 -45.53 -4.96
C LEU A 18 -0.84 -44.87 -3.58
N SER A 19 -0.39 -45.55 -2.53
CA SER A 19 -0.37 -44.97 -1.19
C SER A 19 0.58 -43.78 -1.10
N LEU A 20 1.79 -43.88 -1.67
CA LEU A 20 2.74 -42.76 -1.72
C LEU A 20 2.23 -41.63 -2.61
N GLY A 21 1.58 -41.95 -3.73
CA GLY A 21 0.95 -40.96 -4.61
C GLY A 21 -0.16 -40.18 -3.92
N ALA A 22 -1.02 -40.87 -3.16
CA ALA A 22 -2.08 -40.23 -2.38
C ALA A 22 -1.52 -39.29 -1.29
N ILE A 23 -0.53 -39.76 -0.52
CA ILE A 23 0.15 -38.95 0.49
C ILE A 23 0.83 -37.72 -0.13
N TRP A 24 1.50 -37.91 -1.27
CA TRP A 24 2.15 -36.80 -1.97
C TRP A 24 1.14 -35.77 -2.50
N SER A 25 0.01 -36.23 -3.04
CA SER A 25 -1.05 -35.34 -3.53
C SER A 25 -1.64 -34.51 -2.38
N ASP A 26 -1.91 -35.13 -1.24
CA ASP A 26 -2.43 -34.45 -0.06
C ASP A 26 -1.43 -33.42 0.51
N TYR A 27 -0.15 -33.80 0.58
CA TYR A 27 0.92 -32.89 0.99
C TYR A 27 1.08 -31.70 0.04
N ASN A 28 1.01 -31.94 -1.28
CA ASN A 28 1.11 -30.88 -2.28
C ASN A 28 -0.09 -29.93 -2.19
N TYR A 29 -1.31 -30.46 -2.03
CA TYR A 29 -2.51 -29.66 -1.83
C TYR A 29 -2.38 -28.76 -0.59
N THR A 30 -1.93 -29.32 0.54
CA THR A 30 -1.71 -28.57 1.78
C THR A 30 -0.66 -27.46 1.60
N ARG A 31 0.42 -27.73 0.87
CA ARG A 31 1.46 -26.73 0.55
C ARG A 31 0.91 -25.60 -0.30
N GLN A 32 0.09 -25.91 -1.31
CA GLN A 32 -0.54 -24.91 -2.17
C GLN A 32 -1.52 -24.04 -1.39
N TRP A 33 -2.35 -24.64 -0.55
CA TRP A 33 -3.29 -23.91 0.31
C TRP A 33 -2.56 -22.93 1.24
N LYS A 34 -1.49 -23.38 1.92
CA LYS A 34 -0.67 -22.49 2.77
C LYS A 34 -0.05 -21.34 1.98
N LYS A 35 0.40 -21.60 0.75
CA LYS A 35 0.95 -20.56 -0.14
C LYS A 35 -0.12 -19.54 -0.53
N GLN A 36 -1.34 -19.97 -0.85
CA GLN A 36 -2.45 -19.09 -1.16
C GLN A 36 -2.78 -18.16 0.00
N GLN A 37 -2.88 -18.69 1.22
CA GLN A 37 -3.13 -17.86 2.41
C GLN A 37 -2.06 -16.78 2.61
N LEU A 38 -0.78 -17.12 2.42
CA LEU A 38 0.31 -16.17 2.56
C LEU A 38 0.24 -15.06 1.48
N LEU A 39 -0.11 -15.42 0.25
CA LEU A 39 -0.30 -14.45 -0.83
C LEU A 39 -1.48 -13.51 -0.55
N GLU A 40 -2.57 -14.02 0.00
CA GLU A 40 -3.72 -13.20 0.39
C GLU A 40 -3.36 -12.20 1.50
N GLN A 41 -2.61 -12.64 2.52
CA GLN A 41 -2.11 -11.74 3.56
C GLN A 41 -1.22 -10.64 3.00
N GLN A 42 -0.28 -10.99 2.10
CA GLN A 42 0.57 -9.99 1.44
C GLN A 42 -0.26 -9.01 0.60
N LYS A 43 -1.26 -9.50 -0.13
CA LYS A 43 -2.14 -8.66 -0.93
C LYS A 43 -2.95 -7.70 -0.05
N GLN A 44 -3.46 -8.16 1.08
CA GLN A 44 -4.15 -7.31 2.07
C GLN A 44 -3.21 -6.23 2.61
N GLN A 45 -1.97 -6.58 2.98
CA GLN A 45 -0.97 -5.61 3.43
C GLN A 45 -0.69 -4.56 2.34
N GLN A 46 -0.44 -4.99 1.10
CA GLN A 46 -0.21 -4.06 -0.02
C GLN A 46 -1.42 -3.15 -0.26
N GLN A 47 -2.64 -3.68 -0.16
CA GLN A 47 -3.84 -2.86 -0.28
C GLN A 47 -3.90 -1.81 0.84
N LEU A 48 -3.64 -2.17 2.09
CA LEU A 48 -3.62 -1.21 3.20
C LEU A 48 -2.60 -0.09 2.95
N GLU A 49 -1.38 -0.42 2.55
CA GLU A 49 -0.33 0.55 2.20
C GLU A 49 -0.79 1.55 1.11
N LEU A 50 -1.44 1.05 0.06
CA LEU A 50 -1.98 1.91 -1.00
C LEU A 50 -3.05 2.87 -0.47
N HIS A 51 -3.97 2.40 0.40
CA HIS A 51 -4.99 3.27 0.99
C HIS A 51 -4.38 4.36 1.89
N TYR A 52 -3.36 4.03 2.68
CA TYR A 52 -2.64 5.03 3.46
C TYR A 52 -1.99 6.09 2.57
N LEU A 53 -1.38 5.68 1.46
CA LEU A 53 -0.78 6.61 0.50
C LEU A 53 -1.83 7.56 -0.08
N TRP A 54 -3.00 7.04 -0.47
CA TRP A 54 -4.11 7.87 -0.98
C TRP A 54 -4.69 8.83 0.06
N GLY A 55 -4.62 8.51 1.35
CA GLY A 55 -5.03 9.42 2.43
C GLY A 55 -3.97 10.50 2.74
N VAL A 56 -2.68 10.13 2.70
CA VAL A 56 -1.58 11.02 3.05
C VAL A 56 -1.24 12.00 1.93
N LEU A 57 -1.29 11.56 0.67
CA LEU A 57 -0.96 12.37 -0.50
C LEU A 57 -1.74 13.71 -0.57
N PRO A 58 -3.08 13.76 -0.42
CA PRO A 58 -3.83 15.02 -0.45
C PRO A 58 -3.50 15.93 0.75
N LEU A 59 -3.19 15.37 1.92
CA LEU A 59 -2.79 16.17 3.10
C LEU A 59 -1.45 16.87 2.87
N ILE A 60 -0.48 16.16 2.29
CA ILE A 60 0.81 16.74 1.91
C ILE A 60 0.60 17.82 0.83
N GLY A 61 -0.20 17.52 -0.19
CA GLY A 61 -0.53 18.47 -1.25
C GLY A 61 -1.19 19.75 -0.72
N TYR A 62 -2.14 19.61 0.22
CA TYR A 62 -2.80 20.74 0.88
C TYR A 62 -1.81 21.59 1.71
N GLY A 63 -1.00 20.95 2.55
CA GLY A 63 -0.01 21.65 3.36
C GLY A 63 1.04 22.38 2.52
N PHE A 64 1.49 21.74 1.44
CA PHE A 64 2.43 22.34 0.49
C PHE A 64 1.80 23.50 -0.29
N GLY A 65 0.55 23.35 -0.74
CA GLY A 65 -0.20 24.43 -1.40
C GLY A 65 -0.36 25.65 -0.50
N MET A 66 -0.81 25.45 0.75
CA MET A 66 -0.95 26.54 1.73
C MET A 66 0.39 27.24 1.99
N PHE A 67 1.49 26.49 2.06
CA PHE A 67 2.82 27.06 2.22
C PHE A 67 3.20 27.97 1.05
N LEU A 68 2.93 27.56 -0.18
CA LEU A 68 3.20 28.37 -1.38
C LEU A 68 2.32 29.62 -1.43
N ASP A 69 1.03 29.50 -1.09
CA ASP A 69 0.09 30.63 -1.06
C ASP A 69 0.50 31.68 -0.02
N ASN A 70 0.96 31.25 1.15
CA ASN A 70 1.50 32.15 2.18
C ASN A 70 2.75 32.90 1.67
N LYS A 71 3.62 32.20 0.93
CA LYS A 71 4.82 32.81 0.35
C LYS A 71 4.50 33.83 -0.74
N GLU A 72 3.49 33.58 -1.57
CA GLU A 72 3.02 34.58 -2.53
C GLU A 72 2.34 35.77 -1.84
N THR A 73 1.61 35.54 -0.76
CA THR A 73 1.01 36.63 0.04
C THR A 73 2.07 37.57 0.63
N GLU A 74 3.20 37.02 1.11
CA GLU A 74 4.35 37.81 1.57
C GLU A 74 4.94 38.69 0.44
N ARG A 75 4.86 38.26 -0.83
CA ARG A 75 5.34 39.02 -2.00
C ARG A 75 4.36 40.13 -2.40
N MET A 76 3.07 39.95 -2.14
CA MET A 76 2.00 40.91 -2.50
C MET A 76 1.80 42.03 -1.45
N THR A 77 2.88 42.54 -0.86
CA THR A 77 2.82 43.54 0.22
C THR A 77 2.89 44.99 -0.25
N LEU A 78 3.04 45.25 -1.55
CA LEU A 78 3.25 46.60 -2.10
C LEU A 78 2.09 47.57 -1.81
N PHE A 79 0.86 47.09 -1.86
CA PHE A 79 -0.37 47.87 -1.59
C PHE A 79 -0.87 47.77 -0.15
N ARG A 80 -0.11 47.12 0.72
CA ARG A 80 -0.46 46.94 2.12
C ARG A 80 -0.53 48.28 2.84
N ASP A 81 -1.60 48.49 3.61
CA ASP A 81 -1.87 49.72 4.38
C ASP A 81 -1.88 51.01 3.55
N LYS A 82 -2.10 50.90 2.23
CA LYS A 82 -2.12 52.04 1.28
C LYS A 82 -3.44 52.16 0.50
N SER A 83 -4.43 51.31 0.77
CA SER A 83 -5.72 51.39 0.08
C SER A 83 -6.56 52.57 0.59
N ALA A 84 -7.48 53.07 -0.24
CA ALA A 84 -8.33 54.21 0.15
C ALA A 84 -9.24 53.91 1.37
N LEU A 85 -9.60 52.65 1.58
CA LEU A 85 -10.46 52.21 2.70
C LEU A 85 -9.68 51.89 3.98
N TYR A 86 -8.49 51.29 3.86
CA TYR A 86 -7.73 50.76 5.01
C TYR A 86 -6.36 51.40 5.19
N GLY A 87 -6.07 52.49 4.47
CA GLY A 87 -4.84 53.25 4.60
C GLY A 87 -4.76 53.90 5.98
N ARG A 88 -3.71 53.57 6.75
CA ARG A 88 -3.49 54.12 8.09
C ARG A 88 -2.01 54.29 8.40
N VAL A 89 -1.70 55.17 9.34
CA VAL A 89 -0.34 55.29 9.92
C VAL A 89 -0.23 54.27 11.04
N LEU A 90 0.74 53.35 10.94
CA LEU A 90 1.02 52.37 12.00
C LEU A 90 1.73 53.04 13.18
N LYS A 91 1.43 52.58 14.39
CA LYS A 91 2.20 52.97 15.58
C LYS A 91 3.57 52.30 15.58
N GLU A 92 4.52 52.87 16.31
CA GLU A 92 5.86 52.29 16.46
C GLU A 92 5.76 50.86 17.03
N GLY A 93 6.28 49.89 16.28
CA GLY A 93 6.26 48.47 16.65
C GLY A 93 4.99 47.70 16.27
N GLU A 94 3.98 48.34 15.67
CA GLU A 94 2.75 47.66 15.25
C GLU A 94 3.01 46.81 14.00
N LYS A 95 2.54 45.56 14.04
CA LYS A 95 2.65 44.65 12.88
C LYS A 95 1.75 45.15 11.74
N PRO A 96 2.15 44.90 10.48
CA PRO A 96 1.33 45.21 9.32
C PRO A 96 -0.02 44.50 9.37
N SER A 97 -1.01 44.99 8.62
CA SER A 97 -2.37 44.43 8.62
C SER A 97 -2.45 42.98 8.12
N TRP A 98 -1.58 42.59 7.18
CA TRP A 98 -1.47 41.21 6.68
C TRP A 98 -0.15 40.97 5.88
N PRO A 99 0.24 39.72 5.58
CA PRO A 99 -0.22 38.52 6.29
C PRO A 99 0.09 38.61 7.79
#